data_AF-A0A6G1H933-F1
#
_entry.id   AF-A0A6G1H933-F1
#
_cell.length_a   1.000
_cell.length_b   1.000
_cell.length_c   1.000
_cell.angle_alpha   90.00
_cell.angle_beta   90.00
_cell.angle_gamma   90.00
#
_symmetry.space_group_name_H-M   'P 1'
#
loop_
_entity.id
_entity.type
_entity.pdbx_description
1 polymer ?
#
loop_
_entity_poly.entity_id
_entity_poly.type
_entity_poly.pdbx_seq_one_letter_code
_entity_poly.pdbx_strand_id
1 'polypeptide(L)'
;MKPLLSTNEGGDRGYKVAYVVHKFHSTSNPSVETDSKMEYEEDGPADLMGMVTLRSLGPESLALPEHLTLPASAASSTLTIEIAYSFLPDAWGKGYATESSKAVLEASKTARAYWTPFSKLYVRSIVNGRNPASIRVMEKTAMVKRGIYVWTGKPIFIGGEWRGQDDLHIFGMYLME
;
A
#
# COMPACT_ATOMS: atom_id res chain seq x y z
N MET A 1 14.70 1.98 -12.87
CA MET A 1 14.81 3.06 -11.86
C MET A 1 15.46 2.46 -10.61
N LYS A 2 16.68 2.87 -10.24
CA LYS A 2 17.30 2.43 -8.97
C LYS A 2 16.59 3.16 -7.82
N PRO A 3 16.18 2.47 -6.74
CA PRO A 3 15.61 3.17 -5.59
C PRO A 3 16.69 4.05 -4.96
N LEU A 4 16.44 5.35 -4.91
CA LEU A 4 17.22 6.31 -4.12
C LEU A 4 16.93 6.03 -2.64
N LEU A 5 17.76 5.18 -2.04
CA LEU A 5 17.77 4.95 -0.61
C LEU A 5 18.67 6.03 0.03
N SER A 6 18.08 6.89 0.86
CA SER A 6 18.83 7.72 1.79
C SER A 6 19.49 6.78 2.82
N THR A 7 20.80 6.59 2.68
CA THR A 7 21.64 5.89 3.65
C THR A 7 22.16 6.90 4.66
N ASN A 8 21.42 7.12 5.74
CA ASN A 8 22.03 7.64 6.95
C ASN A 8 22.66 6.46 7.69
N GLU A 9 23.99 6.35 7.61
CA GLU A 9 24.75 5.38 8.38
C GLU A 9 24.52 5.59 9.88
N GLY A 10 24.05 4.56 10.57
CA GLY A 10 23.78 4.56 12.02
C GLY A 10 22.33 4.81 12.43
N GLY A 11 21.41 5.11 11.50
CA GLY A 11 19.98 5.26 11.78
C GLY A 11 19.20 3.97 11.53
N ASP A 12 18.16 3.72 12.33
CA ASP A 12 17.19 2.66 12.09
C ASP A 12 16.67 2.75 10.64
N ARG A 13 16.90 1.71 9.83
CA ARG A 13 16.69 1.78 8.38
C ARG A 13 15.20 1.82 8.10
N GLY A 14 14.67 3.00 7.82
CA GLY A 14 13.29 3.16 7.40
C GLY A 14 13.06 2.56 6.00
N TYR A 15 12.16 1.59 5.89
CA TYR A 15 11.77 1.02 4.59
C TYR A 15 10.63 1.83 4.01
N LYS A 16 10.74 2.24 2.74
CA LYS A 16 9.71 3.00 2.04
C LYS A 16 9.68 2.59 0.58
N VAL A 17 8.48 2.30 0.08
CA VAL A 17 8.23 1.98 -1.32
C VAL A 17 7.01 2.76 -1.78
N ALA A 18 7.07 3.33 -2.98
CA ALA A 18 5.96 4.04 -3.60
C ALA A 18 5.78 3.51 -5.03
N TYR A 19 4.57 3.07 -5.35
CA TYR A 19 4.17 2.59 -6.66
C TYR A 19 3.13 3.53 -7.25
N VAL A 20 3.48 4.12 -8.39
CA VAL A 20 2.61 5.03 -9.13
C VAL A 20 1.79 4.22 -10.13
N VAL A 21 0.47 4.42 -10.12
CA VAL A 21 -0.47 3.70 -10.98
C VAL A 21 -0.84 4.59 -12.14
N HIS A 22 -0.55 4.13 -13.36
CA HIS A 22 -0.91 4.82 -14.59
C HIS A 22 -1.95 4.02 -15.36
N LYS A 23 -2.78 4.73 -16.13
CA LYS A 23 -3.67 4.13 -17.12
C LYS A 23 -3.16 4.52 -18.50
N PHE A 24 -2.77 3.54 -19.30
CA PHE A 24 -2.36 3.76 -20.68
C PHE A 24 -3.58 3.93 -21.59
N HIS A 25 -3.47 4.83 -22.57
CA HIS A 25 -4.44 4.94 -23.65
C HIS A 25 -4.04 3.99 -24.78
N SER A 26 -4.95 3.09 -25.17
CA SER A 26 -4.74 2.29 -26.39
C SER A 26 -4.77 3.22 -27.60
N THR A 27 -3.67 3.27 -28.35
CA THR A 27 -3.65 3.83 -29.70
C THR A 27 -4.22 2.79 -30.66
N SER A 28 -5.53 2.77 -30.84
CA SER A 28 -6.15 1.98 -31.90
C SER A 28 -5.92 2.67 -33.25
N ASN A 29 -4.88 2.26 -33.99
CA ASN A 29 -4.85 2.45 -35.44
C ASN A 29 -5.52 1.23 -36.08
N PRO A 30 -6.63 1.37 -36.83
CA PRO A 30 -7.21 0.24 -37.54
C PRO A 30 -6.35 -0.07 -38.79
N SER A 31 -5.77 -1.28 -38.77
CA SER A 31 -5.32 -2.10 -39.90
C SER A 31 -4.38 -1.48 -40.97
N VAL A 32 -3.11 -1.92 -40.95
CA VAL A 32 -2.43 -2.36 -42.18
C VAL A 32 -1.76 -3.71 -41.88
N GLU A 33 -2.18 -4.75 -42.60
CA GLU A 33 -1.49 -6.04 -42.60
C GLU A 33 -0.12 -5.88 -43.26
N THR A 34 0.95 -5.95 -42.47
CA THR A 34 2.27 -6.26 -43.02
C THR A 34 3.19 -6.93 -42.00
N ASP A 35 3.96 -7.87 -42.53
CA ASP A 35 4.82 -8.85 -41.86
C ASP A 35 5.66 -8.38 -40.67
N SER A 36 5.54 -9.16 -39.58
CA SER A 36 6.58 -9.57 -38.63
C SER A 36 7.79 -8.64 -38.42
N LYS A 37 7.59 -7.58 -37.64
CA LYS A 37 8.63 -7.03 -36.77
C LYS A 37 8.04 -6.82 -35.37
N MET A 38 8.68 -7.39 -34.35
CA MET A 38 8.44 -7.02 -32.95
C MET A 38 8.91 -5.58 -32.75
N GLU A 39 8.09 -4.62 -33.16
CA GLU A 39 8.23 -3.23 -32.76
C GLU A 39 7.73 -3.12 -31.31
N TYR A 40 8.59 -2.62 -30.44
CA TYR A 40 8.14 -2.17 -29.13
C TYR A 40 7.15 -1.03 -29.40
N GLU A 41 5.85 -1.28 -29.21
CA GLU A 41 4.86 -0.20 -29.19
C GLU A 41 5.36 0.81 -28.15
N GLU A 42 5.71 2.02 -28.61
CA GLU A 42 5.95 3.12 -27.68
C GLU A 42 4.67 3.28 -26.86
N ASP A 43 4.77 3.04 -25.55
CA ASP A 43 3.64 3.22 -24.63
C ASP A 43 3.04 4.60 -24.91
N GLY A 44 1.80 4.62 -25.39
CA GLY A 44 1.05 5.83 -25.65
C GLY A 44 0.93 6.70 -24.38
N PRO A 45 0.35 7.90 -24.48
CA PRO A 45 0.16 8.77 -23.31
C PRO A 45 -0.51 7.98 -22.17
N ALA A 46 -0.05 8.21 -20.95
CA ALA A 46 -0.51 7.52 -19.76
C ALA A 46 -0.95 8.52 -18.69
N ASP A 47 -2.17 8.35 -18.19
CA ASP A 47 -2.72 9.19 -17.13
C ASP A 47 -2.31 8.65 -15.76
N LEU A 48 -1.85 9.53 -14.86
CA LEU A 48 -1.65 9.20 -13.46
C LEU A 48 -3.01 8.96 -12.78
N MET A 49 -3.25 7.75 -12.27
CA MET A 49 -4.50 7.38 -11.61
C MET A 49 -4.42 7.36 -10.09
N GLY A 50 -3.23 7.13 -9.53
CA GLY A 50 -3.06 7.02 -8.10
C GLY A 50 -1.70 6.49 -7.68
N MET A 51 -1.58 6.17 -6.40
CA MET A 51 -0.36 5.65 -5.81
C MET A 51 -0.69 4.68 -4.66
N VAL A 52 0.15 3.65 -4.54
CA VAL A 52 0.18 2.73 -3.40
C VAL A 52 1.53 2.89 -2.71
N THR A 53 1.54 3.02 -1.39
CA THR A 53 2.75 3.19 -0.60
C THR A 53 2.88 2.11 0.46
N LEU A 54 4.10 1.65 0.69
CA LEU A 54 4.50 0.82 1.81
C LEU A 54 5.53 1.57 2.64
N ARG A 55 5.38 1.55 3.97
CA ARG A 55 6.37 2.14 4.88
C ARG A 55 6.58 1.28 6.11
N SER A 56 7.81 1.16 6.61
CA SER A 56 8.03 0.61 7.95
C SER A 56 7.39 1.50 9.01
N LEU A 57 7.06 0.91 10.14
CA LEU A 57 6.60 1.69 11.29
C LEU A 57 7.74 2.55 11.83
N GLY A 58 7.41 3.72 12.35
CA GLY A 58 8.35 4.63 12.99
C GLY A 58 7.68 5.40 14.12
N PRO A 59 8.36 6.39 14.73
CA PRO A 59 7.85 7.15 15.87
C PRO A 59 6.49 7.83 15.60
N GLU A 60 6.26 8.25 14.35
CA GLU A 60 5.03 8.90 13.90
C GLU A 60 3.90 7.91 13.54
N SER A 61 4.15 6.60 13.63
CA SER A 61 3.11 5.60 13.37
C SER A 61 2.14 5.52 14.53
N LEU A 62 0.85 5.36 14.22
CA LEU A 62 -0.16 5.11 15.25
C LEU A 62 0.22 3.86 16.07
N ALA A 63 0.41 4.07 17.37
CA ALA A 63 0.60 3.01 18.34
C ALA A 63 -0.73 2.27 18.52
N LEU A 64 -0.70 0.96 18.28
CA LEU A 64 -1.87 0.10 18.42
C LEU A 64 -1.65 -0.85 19.60
N PRO A 65 -2.71 -1.19 20.36
CA PRO A 65 -2.62 -2.18 21.42
C PRO A 65 -2.29 -3.56 20.85
N GLU A 66 -1.61 -4.40 21.64
CA GLU A 66 -1.03 -5.68 21.21
C GLU A 66 -2.06 -6.63 20.57
N HIS A 67 -3.31 -6.63 21.04
CA HIS A 67 -4.39 -7.44 20.47
C HIS A 67 -4.79 -7.06 19.03
N LEU A 68 -4.40 -5.88 18.54
CA LEU A 68 -4.65 -5.41 17.17
C LEU A 68 -3.43 -5.51 16.26
N THR A 69 -2.27 -5.88 16.79
CA THR A 69 -1.00 -5.93 16.06
C THR A 69 -0.26 -7.25 16.34
N LEU A 70 0.99 -7.34 15.89
CA LEU A 70 1.88 -8.42 16.31
C LEU A 70 2.41 -8.17 17.72
N PRO A 71 2.65 -9.24 18.50
CA PRO A 71 3.30 -9.10 19.80
C PRO A 71 4.70 -8.53 19.65
N ALA A 72 5.16 -7.77 20.65
CA ALA A 72 6.47 -7.11 20.61
C ALA A 72 7.62 -8.13 20.44
N SER A 73 7.44 -9.36 20.93
CA SER A 73 8.38 -10.46 20.79
C SER A 73 8.66 -10.86 19.33
N ALA A 74 7.75 -10.56 18.38
CA ALA A 74 7.95 -10.86 16.96
C ALA A 74 8.88 -9.84 16.25
N ALA A 75 9.10 -8.67 16.84
CA ALA A 75 9.80 -7.56 16.19
C ALA A 75 11.28 -7.85 15.86
N SER A 76 11.91 -8.81 16.55
CA SER A 76 13.31 -9.21 16.30
C SER A 76 13.52 -9.93 14.97
N SER A 77 12.47 -10.56 14.42
CA SER A 77 12.53 -11.33 13.18
C SER A 77 11.55 -10.83 12.10
N THR A 78 10.56 -10.03 12.51
CA THR A 78 9.47 -9.58 11.64
C THR A 78 9.50 -8.07 11.46
N LEU A 79 9.64 -7.62 10.22
CA LEU A 79 9.37 -6.24 9.87
C LEU A 79 7.86 -6.03 9.75
N THR A 80 7.32 -5.02 10.43
CA THR A 80 5.96 -4.55 10.16
C THR A 80 6.01 -3.35 9.23
N ILE A 81 5.28 -3.45 8.11
CA ILE A 81 5.06 -2.33 7.18
C ILE A 81 3.57 -1.98 7.11
N GLU A 82 3.27 -0.73 6.79
CA GLU A 82 1.93 -0.21 6.61
C GLU A 82 1.67 0.07 5.13
N ILE A 83 0.59 -0.49 4.59
CA ILE A 83 0.10 -0.19 3.24
C ILE A 83 -0.98 0.89 3.29
N ALA A 84 -0.80 1.90 2.43
CA ALA A 84 -1.76 2.95 2.17
C ALA A 84 -1.86 3.22 0.67
N TYR A 85 -2.95 3.84 0.24
CA TYR A 85 -3.11 4.26 -1.15
C TYR A 85 -3.94 5.53 -1.26
N SER A 86 -3.79 6.20 -2.39
CA SER A 86 -4.63 7.32 -2.81
C SER A 86 -4.86 7.22 -4.31
N PHE A 87 -6.10 7.39 -4.74
CA PHE A 87 -6.49 7.36 -6.14
C PHE A 87 -7.28 8.62 -6.47
N LEU A 88 -7.11 9.14 -7.68
CA LEU A 88 -7.91 10.25 -8.17
C LEU A 88 -9.38 9.85 -8.28
N PRO A 89 -10.34 10.79 -8.13
CA PRO A 89 -11.76 10.50 -8.23
C PRO A 89 -12.14 9.72 -9.49
N ASP A 90 -11.53 10.04 -10.63
CA ASP A 90 -11.78 9.37 -11.91
C ASP A 90 -11.36 7.89 -11.92
N ALA A 91 -10.50 7.48 -11.00
CA ALA A 91 -10.07 6.09 -10.84
C ALA A 91 -10.98 5.28 -9.90
N TRP A 92 -11.90 5.92 -9.17
CA TRP A 92 -12.74 5.24 -8.18
C TRP A 92 -13.78 4.32 -8.85
N GLY A 93 -14.14 3.24 -8.16
CA GLY A 93 -15.12 2.27 -8.65
C GLY A 93 -14.63 1.33 -9.77
N LYS A 94 -13.42 1.56 -10.32
CA LYS A 94 -12.85 0.78 -11.44
C LYS A 94 -12.00 -0.43 -11.01
N GLY A 95 -11.84 -0.66 -9.71
CA GLY A 95 -11.06 -1.78 -9.17
C GLY A 95 -9.55 -1.52 -9.02
N TYR A 96 -9.03 -0.40 -9.51
CA TYR A 96 -7.59 -0.08 -9.50
C TYR A 96 -6.96 -0.20 -8.11
N ALA A 97 -7.59 0.32 -7.05
CA ALA A 97 -7.05 0.21 -5.69
C ALA A 97 -6.86 -1.25 -5.23
N THR A 98 -7.78 -2.15 -5.61
CA THR A 98 -7.66 -3.58 -5.29
C THR A 98 -6.56 -4.23 -6.09
N GLU A 99 -6.55 -4.02 -7.40
CA GLU A 99 -5.56 -4.60 -8.31
C GLU A 99 -4.14 -4.14 -7.99
N SER A 100 -3.94 -2.83 -7.86
CA SER A 100 -2.63 -2.26 -7.54
C SER A 100 -2.15 -2.69 -6.16
N SER A 101 -3.02 -2.73 -5.15
CA SER A 101 -2.62 -3.21 -3.82
C SER A 101 -2.18 -4.67 -3.87
N LYS A 102 -2.92 -5.54 -4.56
CA LYS A 102 -2.52 -6.95 -4.76
C LYS A 102 -1.17 -7.06 -5.45
N ALA A 103 -0.98 -6.33 -6.56
CA ALA A 103 0.28 -6.34 -7.30
C ALA A 103 1.48 -5.90 -6.43
N VAL A 104 1.30 -4.85 -5.63
CA VAL A 104 2.33 -4.36 -4.70
C VAL A 104 2.65 -5.38 -3.61
N LEU A 105 1.64 -6.03 -3.05
CA LEU A 105 1.81 -7.06 -2.03
C LEU A 105 2.54 -8.29 -2.60
N GLU A 106 2.18 -8.74 -3.81
CA GLU A 106 2.88 -9.83 -4.50
C GLU A 106 4.33 -9.48 -4.86
N ALA A 107 4.57 -8.27 -5.39
CA ALA A 107 5.92 -7.78 -5.66
C ALA A 107 6.77 -7.71 -4.38
N SER A 108 6.15 -7.35 -3.25
CA SER A 108 6.83 -7.34 -1.96
C SER A 108 7.22 -8.73 -1.49
N LYS A 109 6.40 -9.76 -1.76
CA LYS A 109 6.72 -11.16 -1.45
C LYS A 109 7.92 -11.67 -2.26
N THR A 110 8.05 -11.27 -3.52
CA THR A 110 9.14 -11.72 -4.39
C THR A 110 10.45 -10.96 -4.11
N ALA A 111 10.37 -9.71 -3.65
CA ALA A 111 11.51 -8.86 -3.32
C ALA A 111 12.19 -9.17 -1.97
N ARG A 112 12.35 -10.45 -1.58
CA ARG A 112 12.88 -10.87 -0.27
C ARG A 112 14.16 -10.16 0.16
N ALA A 113 15.12 -10.04 -0.75
CA ALA A 113 16.42 -9.42 -0.48
C ALA A 113 16.29 -7.95 -0.04
N TYR A 114 15.28 -7.22 -0.51
CA TYR A 114 15.05 -5.83 -0.12
C TYR A 114 14.73 -5.70 1.38
N TRP A 115 14.06 -6.69 1.96
CA TRP A 115 13.60 -6.69 3.35
C TRP A 115 14.62 -7.20 4.36
N THR A 116 15.83 -7.58 3.91
CA THR A 116 16.95 -7.93 4.80
C THR A 116 17.19 -6.80 5.82
N PRO A 117 17.37 -7.10 7.13
CA PRO A 117 17.69 -8.41 7.72
C PRO A 117 16.48 -9.25 8.20
N PHE A 118 15.25 -8.82 7.94
CA PHE A 118 14.07 -9.47 8.51
C PHE A 118 13.73 -10.76 7.75
N SER A 119 13.46 -11.84 8.49
CA SER A 119 13.04 -13.12 7.92
C SER A 119 11.55 -13.15 7.58
N LYS A 120 10.75 -12.36 8.30
CA LYS A 120 9.29 -12.25 8.12
C LYS A 120 8.87 -10.84 7.79
N LEU A 121 7.79 -10.73 7.02
CA LEU A 121 7.17 -9.45 6.69
C LEU A 121 5.69 -9.48 7.03
N TYR A 122 5.29 -8.59 7.93
CA TYR A 122 3.89 -8.38 8.29
C TYR A 122 3.42 -7.05 7.70
N VAL A 123 2.31 -7.08 6.98
CA VAL A 123 1.67 -5.87 6.47
C VAL A 123 0.47 -5.56 7.33
N ARG A 124 0.34 -4.30 7.73
CA ARG A 124 -0.88 -3.74 8.31
C ARG A 124 -1.49 -2.68 7.41
N SER A 125 -2.79 -2.45 7.56
CA SER A 125 -3.47 -1.29 7.02
C SER A 125 -4.45 -0.75 8.05
N ILE A 126 -4.66 0.56 8.02
CA ILE A 126 -5.54 1.28 8.94
C ILE A 126 -6.57 2.01 8.09
N VAL A 127 -7.83 1.64 8.23
CA VAL A 127 -8.92 2.21 7.43
C VAL A 127 -9.92 2.88 8.36
N ASN A 128 -10.20 4.16 8.13
CA ASN A 128 -11.26 4.85 8.85
C ASN A 128 -12.62 4.16 8.59
N GLY A 129 -13.40 3.91 9.64
CA GLY A 129 -14.68 3.18 9.60
C GLY A 129 -15.72 3.83 8.68
N ARG A 130 -15.58 5.14 8.42
CA ARG A 130 -16.44 5.89 7.50
C ARG A 130 -16.04 5.76 6.03
N ASN A 131 -15.04 4.93 5.74
CA ASN A 131 -14.62 4.59 4.38
C ASN A 131 -14.92 3.11 4.05
N PRO A 132 -16.20 2.76 3.80
CA PRO A 132 -16.58 1.39 3.47
C PRO A 132 -16.02 0.91 2.13
N ALA A 133 -15.66 1.84 1.21
CA ALA A 133 -14.99 1.48 -0.03
C ALA A 133 -13.60 0.88 0.25
N SER A 134 -12.80 1.53 1.10
CA SER A 134 -11.46 1.03 1.44
C SER A 134 -11.48 -0.22 2.33
N ILE A 135 -12.48 -0.37 3.19
CA ILE A 135 -12.69 -1.62 3.93
C ILE A 135 -12.83 -2.80 2.95
N ARG A 136 -13.68 -2.64 1.91
CA ARG A 136 -13.86 -3.67 0.87
C ARG A 136 -12.59 -3.92 0.05
N VAL A 137 -11.72 -2.92 -0.13
CA VAL A 137 -10.42 -3.13 -0.78
C VAL A 137 -9.55 -4.07 0.08
N MET A 138 -9.44 -3.82 1.38
CA MET A 138 -8.65 -4.65 2.29
C MET A 138 -9.16 -6.08 2.38
N GLU A 139 -10.48 -6.28 2.40
CA GLU A 139 -11.09 -7.62 2.35
C GLU A 139 -10.73 -8.34 1.05
N LYS A 140 -10.74 -7.64 -0.08
CA LYS A 140 -10.40 -8.20 -1.39
C LYS A 140 -8.90 -8.47 -1.57
N THR A 141 -8.01 -7.82 -0.81
CA THR A 141 -6.56 -8.06 -0.82
C THR A 141 -6.14 -9.22 0.10
N ALA A 142 -7.11 -9.98 0.64
CA ALA A 142 -6.91 -11.09 1.57
C ALA A 142 -6.32 -10.68 2.94
N MET A 143 -6.31 -9.39 3.26
CA MET A 143 -5.90 -8.95 4.59
C MET A 143 -6.98 -9.30 5.62
N VAL A 144 -6.55 -9.75 6.80
CA VAL A 144 -7.46 -10.15 7.87
C VAL A 144 -7.79 -8.95 8.75
N LYS A 145 -9.08 -8.69 8.98
CA LYS A 145 -9.51 -7.69 9.96
C LYS A 145 -9.11 -8.14 11.36
N ARG A 146 -8.22 -7.40 12.01
CA ARG A 146 -7.71 -7.67 13.37
C ARG A 146 -8.61 -7.10 14.46
N GLY A 147 -9.32 -6.01 14.16
CA GLY A 147 -10.28 -5.41 15.08
C GLY A 147 -10.56 -3.95 14.74
N ILE A 148 -11.13 -3.24 15.70
CA ILE A 148 -11.43 -1.81 15.61
C ILE A 148 -10.68 -1.12 16.75
N TYR A 149 -9.90 -0.10 16.41
CA TYR A 149 -9.27 0.81 17.36
C TYR A 149 -10.08 2.11 17.38
N VAL A 150 -10.64 2.46 18.54
CA VAL A 150 -11.30 3.76 18.73
C VAL A 150 -10.21 4.80 18.94
N TRP A 151 -9.92 5.59 17.91
CA TRP A 151 -8.97 6.68 18.03
C TRP A 151 -9.64 7.85 18.75
N THR A 152 -8.94 8.40 19.74
CA THR A 152 -9.31 9.67 20.39
C THR A 152 -8.07 10.56 20.43
N GLY A 153 -8.23 11.85 20.18
CA GLY A 153 -7.09 12.77 20.13
C GLY A 153 -7.46 14.21 19.81
N LYS A 154 -6.42 15.00 19.50
CA LYS A 154 -6.59 16.37 19.03
C LYS A 154 -7.45 16.36 17.75
N PRO A 155 -8.45 17.25 17.62
CA PRO A 155 -9.27 17.30 16.43
C PRO A 155 -8.45 17.42 15.14
N ILE A 156 -8.73 16.53 14.18
CA ILE A 156 -8.15 16.56 12.83
C ILE A 156 -9.26 16.80 11.80
N PHE A 157 -8.93 17.49 10.70
CA PHE A 157 -9.88 17.72 9.62
C PHE A 157 -9.83 16.56 8.63
N ILE A 158 -10.88 15.76 8.56
CA ILE A 158 -10.95 14.58 7.70
C ILE A 158 -12.36 14.36 7.17
N GLY A 159 -12.47 14.12 5.86
CA GLY A 159 -13.78 13.91 5.21
C GLY A 159 -14.74 15.11 5.32
N GLY A 160 -14.21 16.34 5.34
CA GLY A 160 -15.00 17.57 5.37
C GLY A 160 -15.39 18.08 6.75
N GLU A 161 -14.92 17.47 7.85
CA GLU A 161 -15.25 17.91 9.21
C GLU A 161 -14.10 17.70 10.20
N TRP A 162 -14.10 18.48 11.29
CA TRP A 162 -13.16 18.33 12.41
C TRP A 162 -13.60 17.19 13.32
N ARG A 163 -12.69 16.27 13.65
CA ARG A 163 -13.00 15.10 14.48
C ARG A 163 -11.91 14.84 15.51
N GLY A 164 -12.32 14.71 16.77
CA GLY A 164 -11.45 14.27 17.87
C GLY A 164 -11.58 12.78 18.22
N GLN A 165 -12.51 12.06 17.56
CA GLN A 165 -12.73 10.63 17.73
C GLN A 165 -13.16 10.01 16.41
N ASP A 166 -12.68 8.81 16.09
CA ASP A 166 -13.10 8.02 14.93
C ASP A 166 -12.75 6.53 15.14
N ASP A 167 -13.52 5.64 14.50
CA ASP A 167 -13.26 4.21 14.51
C ASP A 167 -12.26 3.84 13.41
N LEU A 168 -11.16 3.17 13.77
CA LEU A 168 -10.13 2.73 12.83
C LEU A 168 -10.14 1.21 12.71
N HIS A 169 -10.50 0.70 11.54
CA HIS A 169 -10.48 -0.71 11.23
C HIS A 169 -9.04 -1.14 10.92
N ILE A 170 -8.52 -2.05 11.74
CA ILE A 170 -7.15 -2.55 11.61
C ILE A 170 -7.18 -3.84 10.81
N PHE A 171 -6.41 -3.89 9.74
CA PHE A 171 -6.20 -5.07 8.92
C PHE A 171 -4.73 -5.48 8.99
N GLY A 172 -4.46 -6.78 8.88
CA GLY A 172 -3.09 -7.23 8.72
C GLY A 172 -2.96 -8.68 8.29
N MET A 173 -1.78 -9.02 7.76
CA MET A 173 -1.41 -10.37 7.33
C MET A 173 0.10 -10.52 7.22
N TYR A 174 0.59 -11.75 7.36
CA TYR A 174 1.94 -12.08 6.93
C TYR A 174 2.00 -12.14 5.41
N LEU A 175 2.94 -11.42 4.81
CA LEU A 175 3.31 -11.59 3.40
C LEU A 175 4.34 -12.70 3.23
N MET A 176 5.26 -12.82 4.19
CA MET A 176 6.35 -13.79 4.17
C MET A 176 6.57 -14.32 5.59
N GLU A 177 6.77 -15.63 5.70
CA GLU A 177 7.10 -16.36 6.93
C GLU A 177 8.44 -17.10 6.81
#